data_AF-A0A2V5QJH5-F1
#
_entry.id   AF-A0A2V5QJH5-F1
#
_cell.length_a   1.000
_cell.length_b   1.000
_cell.length_c   1.000
_cell.angle_alpha   90.00
_cell.angle_beta   90.00
_cell.angle_gamma   90.00
#
_symmetry.space_group_name_H-M   'P 1'
#
loop_
_entity.id
_entity.type
_entity.pdbx_description
1 polymer ?
#
loop_
_entity_poly.entity_id
_entity_poly.type
_entity_poly.pdbx_seq_one_letter_code
_entity_poly.pdbx_strand_id
1 'polypeptide(L)'
;MRSILGNLGNLWIAFSILATPPALLAQALAPSAAPSASPPGEEETIVPTFETQKLARTYILDVPAPRGQITDRNGAPLAQNRLSYNLAINFPTPLDFSDAQALSFAREKIDSAGKLIGRKLRISDEAILRHYRNRGIMPLEIAQNLSQSEYEQVKDNLPAGT
;
A
#
# COMPACT_ATOMS: atom_id res chain seq x y z
N MET A 1 55.35 -15.93 -44.15
CA MET A 1 55.60 -14.78 -45.04
C MET A 1 54.39 -14.60 -45.94
N ARG A 2 53.75 -13.41 -45.89
CA ARG A 2 52.77 -12.84 -46.85
C ARG A 2 51.43 -13.58 -47.00
N SER A 3 50.26 -12.98 -47.22
CA SER A 3 49.74 -11.59 -47.24
C SER A 3 48.29 -11.72 -47.73
N ILE A 4 47.27 -11.27 -46.98
CA ILE A 4 46.38 -10.11 -47.27
C ILE A 4 45.27 -10.36 -48.33
N LEU A 5 44.03 -10.02 -47.93
CA LEU A 5 42.84 -9.46 -48.63
C LEU A 5 42.65 -9.82 -50.12
N GLY A 6 41.48 -10.28 -50.60
CA GLY A 6 40.15 -9.71 -50.38
C GLY A 6 39.77 -8.81 -51.58
N ASN A 7 38.76 -9.21 -52.37
CA ASN A 7 37.74 -8.37 -53.04
C ASN A 7 36.90 -9.26 -53.98
N LEU A 8 35.59 -9.37 -53.75
CA LEU A 8 34.48 -8.60 -54.34
C LEU A 8 34.16 -8.96 -55.80
N GLY A 9 32.95 -9.45 -56.03
CA GLY A 9 32.39 -9.58 -57.37
C GLY A 9 30.99 -10.21 -57.40
N ASN A 10 29.97 -9.33 -57.30
CA ASN A 10 28.63 -9.43 -57.90
C ASN A 10 27.57 -10.32 -57.20
N LEU A 11 26.51 -9.74 -56.63
CA LEU A 11 25.26 -9.26 -57.27
C LEU A 11 24.21 -10.40 -57.17
N TRP A 12 23.11 -10.33 -56.42
CA TRP A 12 22.01 -9.37 -56.49
C TRP A 12 21.09 -9.65 -55.27
N ILE A 13 20.83 -8.65 -54.41
CA ILE A 13 19.81 -8.76 -53.36
C ILE A 13 18.60 -7.98 -53.87
N ALA A 14 17.56 -8.71 -54.29
CA ALA A 14 16.29 -8.13 -54.65
C ALA A 14 15.57 -7.65 -53.38
N PHE A 15 15.45 -6.33 -53.23
CA PHE A 15 14.66 -5.70 -52.19
C PHE A 15 13.21 -5.60 -52.70
N SER A 16 12.39 -6.61 -52.44
CA SER A 16 10.96 -6.58 -52.74
C SER A 16 10.22 -5.77 -51.67
N ILE A 17 9.94 -4.51 -51.98
CA ILE A 17 8.97 -3.69 -51.25
C ILE A 17 7.58 -4.17 -51.66
N LEU A 18 6.94 -4.96 -50.80
CA LEU A 18 5.52 -5.28 -50.96
C LEU A 18 4.72 -4.16 -50.29
N ALA A 19 4.12 -3.30 -51.11
CA ALA A 19 3.19 -2.27 -50.66
C ALA A 19 1.87 -2.93 -50.22
N THR A 20 1.65 -3.04 -48.91
CA THR A 20 0.38 -3.48 -48.32
C THR A 20 -0.55 -2.27 -48.12
N PRO A 21 -1.83 -2.34 -48.55
CA PRO A 21 -2.79 -1.26 -48.33
C PRO A 21 -3.14 -1.14 -46.83
N PRO A 22 -3.51 0.06 -46.33
CA PRO A 22 -3.96 0.20 -44.95
C PRO A 22 -5.38 -0.40 -44.86
N ALA A 23 -5.47 -1.64 -44.40
CA ALA A 23 -6.71 -2.15 -43.84
C ALA A 23 -6.98 -1.38 -42.54
N LEU A 24 -7.99 -0.52 -42.58
CA LEU A 24 -8.59 0.13 -41.42
C LEU A 24 -9.18 -0.98 -40.53
N LEU A 25 -8.37 -1.50 -39.62
CA LEU A 25 -8.80 -2.50 -38.65
C LEU A 25 -9.50 -1.73 -37.53
N ALA A 26 -10.82 -1.67 -37.61
CA ALA A 26 -11.67 -1.25 -36.50
C ALA A 26 -11.36 -2.19 -35.33
N GLN A 27 -10.61 -1.68 -34.36
CA GLN A 27 -10.28 -2.41 -33.14
C GLN A 27 -11.55 -2.47 -32.30
N ALA A 28 -12.34 -3.53 -32.49
CA ALA A 28 -13.37 -3.90 -31.54
C ALA A 28 -12.67 -4.17 -30.21
N LEU A 29 -12.94 -3.36 -29.19
CA LEU A 29 -12.48 -3.59 -27.84
C LEU A 29 -12.87 -5.02 -27.43
N ALA A 30 -11.87 -5.87 -27.23
CA ALA A 30 -12.07 -7.13 -26.54
C ALA A 30 -12.65 -6.80 -25.14
N PRO A 31 -13.72 -7.48 -24.69
CA PRO A 31 -14.21 -7.28 -23.33
C PRO A 31 -13.08 -7.68 -22.37
N SER A 32 -12.66 -6.72 -21.56
CA SER A 32 -11.73 -6.93 -20.46
C SER A 32 -12.20 -8.13 -19.64
N ALA A 33 -11.32 -9.09 -19.41
CA ALA A 33 -11.57 -10.17 -18.47
C ALA A 33 -12.01 -9.55 -17.13
N ALA A 34 -13.22 -9.87 -16.70
CA ALA A 34 -13.72 -9.49 -15.39
C ALA A 34 -12.82 -10.13 -14.33
N PRO A 35 -12.47 -9.42 -13.24
CA PRO A 35 -11.83 -10.08 -12.12
C PRO A 35 -12.76 -11.20 -11.62
N SER A 36 -12.22 -12.42 -11.52
CA SER A 36 -12.92 -13.53 -10.88
C SER A 36 -13.30 -13.09 -9.47
N ALA A 37 -14.60 -13.05 -9.21
CA ALA A 37 -15.14 -12.76 -7.89
C ALA A 37 -14.62 -13.82 -6.91
N SER A 38 -13.89 -13.38 -5.89
CA SER A 38 -13.74 -14.14 -4.65
C SER A 38 -15.13 -14.52 -4.13
N PRO A 39 -15.31 -15.67 -3.46
CA PRO A 39 -16.59 -16.03 -2.87
C PRO A 39 -17.06 -14.89 -1.95
N PRO A 40 -18.36 -14.50 -2.00
CA PRO A 40 -18.85 -13.43 -1.15
C PRO A 40 -18.65 -13.85 0.30
N GLY A 41 -17.82 -13.11 1.03
CA GLY A 41 -17.90 -13.11 2.48
C GLY A 41 -19.34 -12.75 2.84
N GLU A 42 -19.89 -13.45 3.82
CA GLU A 42 -21.26 -13.35 4.32
C GLU A 42 -21.76 -11.90 4.25
N GLU A 43 -22.54 -11.59 3.20
CA GLU A 43 -23.14 -10.28 3.05
C GLU A 43 -24.22 -10.18 4.13
N GLU A 44 -23.89 -9.52 5.24
CA GLU A 44 -24.87 -9.10 6.23
C GLU A 44 -25.99 -8.40 5.47
N THR A 45 -27.14 -9.06 5.35
CA THR A 45 -28.28 -8.52 4.63
C THR A 45 -28.73 -7.28 5.38
N ILE A 46 -28.39 -6.10 4.85
CA ILE A 46 -28.75 -4.82 5.43
C ILE A 46 -30.27 -4.70 5.34
N VAL A 47 -30.97 -5.11 6.40
CA VAL A 47 -32.42 -4.95 6.48
C VAL A 47 -32.69 -3.45 6.63
N PRO A 48 -33.32 -2.80 5.65
CA PRO A 48 -33.63 -1.38 5.76
C PRO A 48 -34.64 -1.20 6.88
N THR A 49 -34.20 -0.64 8.01
CA THR A 49 -35.09 -0.20 9.08
C THR A 49 -35.50 1.24 8.82
N PHE A 50 -36.76 1.57 9.09
CA PHE A 50 -37.25 2.94 9.03
C PHE A 50 -36.70 3.80 10.18
N GLU A 51 -36.23 3.16 11.27
CA GLU A 51 -35.75 3.86 12.44
C GLU A 51 -34.28 4.29 12.30
N THR A 52 -33.98 5.53 12.70
CA THR A 52 -32.60 6.02 12.78
C THR A 52 -31.80 5.17 13.75
N GLN A 53 -30.77 4.47 13.26
CA GLN A 53 -29.87 3.69 14.10
C GLN A 53 -29.01 4.60 14.99
N LYS A 54 -29.43 4.78 16.25
CA LYS A 54 -28.77 5.68 17.21
C LYS A 54 -27.37 5.23 17.66
N LEU A 55 -27.00 3.98 17.40
CA LEU A 55 -25.71 3.40 17.79
C LEU A 55 -24.62 3.55 16.72
N ALA A 56 -24.98 3.97 15.50
CA ALA A 56 -24.01 4.19 14.44
C ALA A 56 -23.20 5.48 14.71
N ARG A 57 -21.87 5.34 14.80
CA ARG A 57 -20.95 6.48 14.90
C ARG A 57 -20.39 6.78 13.51
N THR A 58 -20.66 7.99 13.01
CA THR A 58 -20.05 8.48 11.76
C THR A 58 -18.67 9.05 12.06
N TYR A 59 -17.64 8.54 11.38
CA TYR A 59 -16.28 9.08 11.43
C TYR A 59 -16.00 9.86 10.15
N ILE A 60 -15.41 11.05 10.29
CA ILE A 60 -14.95 11.87 9.18
C ILE A 60 -13.43 11.84 9.22
N LEU A 61 -12.82 11.30 8.16
CA LEU A 61 -11.36 11.21 8.02
C LEU A 61 -10.93 12.18 6.92
N ASP A 62 -10.35 13.31 7.35
CA ASP A 62 -9.83 14.31 6.41
C ASP A 62 -8.46 13.89 5.87
N VAL A 63 -8.29 13.99 4.55
CA VAL A 63 -6.99 13.77 3.92
C VAL A 63 -6.25 15.10 3.85
N PRO A 64 -5.07 15.25 4.50
CA PRO A 64 -4.34 16.51 4.52
C PRO A 64 -3.72 16.83 3.17
N ALA A 65 -3.71 18.10 2.79
CA ALA A 65 -3.01 18.57 1.60
C ALA A 65 -1.48 18.55 1.80
N PRO A 66 -0.68 18.27 0.76
CA PRO A 66 0.77 18.40 0.83
C PRO A 66 1.21 19.83 1.16
N ARG A 67 2.18 19.99 2.06
CA ARG A 67 2.73 21.31 2.43
C ARG A 67 3.52 21.92 1.26
N GLY A 68 3.41 23.24 1.06
CA GLY A 68 4.21 23.96 0.05
C GLY A 68 5.72 23.94 0.35
N GLN A 69 6.53 23.80 -0.69
CA GLN A 69 8.00 23.87 -0.60
C GLN A 69 8.47 25.30 -0.37
N ILE A 70 9.42 25.49 0.55
CA ILE A 70 10.06 26.79 0.78
C ILE A 70 11.37 26.82 -0.01
N THR A 71 11.57 27.87 -0.79
CA THR A 71 12.78 28.08 -1.58
C THR A 71 13.46 29.39 -1.23
N ASP A 72 14.77 29.47 -1.45
CA ASP A 72 15.53 30.71 -1.39
C ASP A 72 15.24 31.61 -2.61
N ARG A 73 15.74 32.85 -2.61
CA ARG A 73 15.65 33.81 -3.72
C ARG A 73 16.18 33.27 -5.05
N ASN A 74 17.08 32.28 -5.00
CA ASN A 74 17.63 31.62 -6.19
C ASN A 74 16.84 30.35 -6.59
N GLY A 75 15.72 30.05 -5.92
CA GLY A 75 14.90 28.85 -6.15
C GLY A 75 15.42 27.57 -5.51
N ALA A 76 16.52 27.62 -4.75
CA ALA A 76 17.07 26.45 -4.06
C ALA A 76 16.12 25.98 -2.93
N PRO A 77 15.86 24.66 -2.79
CA PRO A 77 14.98 24.14 -1.75
C PRO A 77 15.58 24.31 -0.35
N LEU A 78 14.83 24.96 0.56
CA LEU A 78 15.18 25.06 1.97
C LEU A 78 14.36 24.10 2.85
N ALA A 79 13.11 23.83 2.47
CA ALA A 79 12.25 22.86 3.15
C ALA A 79 11.40 22.10 2.13
N GLN A 80 11.45 20.77 2.20
CA GLN A 80 10.74 19.85 1.32
C GLN A 80 9.99 18.80 2.13
N ASN A 81 8.95 18.23 1.53
CA ASN A 81 8.23 17.11 2.10
C ASN A 81 8.91 15.81 1.68
N ARG A 82 8.92 14.84 2.60
CA ARG A 82 9.29 13.46 2.30
C ARG A 82 8.19 12.56 2.83
N LEU A 83 7.85 11.53 2.05
CA LEU A 83 6.94 10.49 2.50
C LEU A 83 7.61 9.63 3.56
N SER A 84 6.94 9.43 4.69
CA SER A 84 7.34 8.48 5.72
C SER A 84 6.17 7.52 6.00
N TYR A 85 6.52 6.27 6.31
CA TYR A 85 5.56 5.25 6.68
C TYR A 85 5.67 4.98 8.18
N ASN A 86 4.53 4.91 8.85
CA ASN A 86 4.44 4.52 10.25
C ASN A 86 3.80 3.13 10.31
N LEU A 87 4.26 2.32 11.25
CA LEU A 87 3.62 1.05 11.57
C LEU A 87 2.65 1.26 12.72
N ALA A 88 1.43 0.76 12.57
CA ALA A 88 0.39 0.83 13.57
C ALA A 88 -0.35 -0.49 13.71
N ILE A 89 -0.94 -0.72 14.89
CA ILE A 89 -1.79 -1.87 15.20
C ILE A 89 -3.24 -1.40 15.14
N ASN A 90 -4.06 -2.10 14.37
CA ASN A 90 -5.51 -1.95 14.44
C ASN A 90 -6.08 -2.95 15.46
N PHE A 91 -6.92 -2.48 16.37
CA PHE A 91 -7.67 -3.38 17.23
C PHE A 91 -8.89 -3.91 16.47
N PRO A 92 -9.27 -5.18 16.66
CA PRO A 92 -10.45 -5.73 16.01
C PRO A 92 -11.70 -5.02 16.52
N THR A 93 -12.66 -4.83 15.61
CA THR A 93 -13.99 -4.30 15.92
C THR A 93 -14.99 -5.45 15.90
N PRO A 94 -15.89 -5.58 16.89
CA PRO A 94 -16.17 -4.66 18.01
C PRO A 94 -15.11 -4.65 19.14
N LEU A 95 -15.00 -3.52 19.85
CA LEU A 95 -14.00 -3.29 20.91
C LEU A 95 -14.36 -3.95 22.25
N ASP A 96 -14.54 -5.27 22.23
CA ASP A 96 -15.06 -6.02 23.37
C ASP A 96 -13.96 -6.66 24.24
N PHE A 97 -12.68 -6.38 23.96
CA PHE A 97 -11.58 -6.93 24.75
C PHE A 97 -11.54 -6.36 26.17
N SER A 98 -11.31 -7.26 27.13
CA SER A 98 -10.86 -6.88 28.46
C SER A 98 -9.47 -6.23 28.41
N ASP A 99 -9.10 -5.44 29.42
CA ASP A 99 -7.79 -4.80 29.49
C ASP A 99 -6.63 -5.80 29.33
N ALA A 100 -6.75 -6.98 29.93
CA ALA A 100 -5.74 -8.04 29.83
C ALA A 100 -5.62 -8.59 28.40
N GLN A 101 -6.75 -8.79 27.72
CA GLN A 101 -6.78 -9.24 26.32
C GLN A 101 -6.25 -8.18 25.35
N ALA A 102 -6.59 -6.90 25.57
CA ALA A 102 -6.08 -5.79 24.78
C ALA A 102 -4.56 -5.68 24.91
N LEU A 103 -4.02 -5.84 26.13
CA LEU A 103 -2.57 -5.87 26.35
C LEU A 103 -1.89 -7.07 25.71
N SER A 104 -2.45 -8.29 25.86
CA SER A 104 -1.85 -9.48 25.26
C SER A 104 -1.83 -9.39 23.74
N PHE A 105 -2.93 -8.93 23.13
CA PHE A 105 -3.03 -8.72 21.69
C PHE A 105 -2.00 -7.70 21.19
N ALA A 106 -1.92 -6.53 21.85
CA ALA A 106 -0.97 -5.50 21.46
C ALA A 106 0.47 -6.00 21.58
N ARG A 107 0.83 -6.69 22.67
CA ARG A 107 2.18 -7.24 22.87
C ARG A 107 2.55 -8.28 21.81
N GLU A 108 1.64 -9.20 21.49
CA GLU A 108 1.87 -10.20 20.45
C GLU A 108 2.15 -9.54 19.08
N LYS A 109 1.39 -8.52 18.72
CA LYS A 109 1.59 -7.77 17.47
C LYS A 109 2.86 -6.93 17.51
N ILE A 110 3.20 -6.30 18.63
CA ILE A 110 4.46 -5.55 18.82
C ILE A 110 5.67 -6.48 18.67
N ASP A 111 5.62 -7.67 19.27
CA ASP A 111 6.70 -8.64 19.19
C ASP A 111 6.86 -9.19 17.77
N SER A 112 5.73 -9.47 17.09
CA SER A 112 5.74 -9.90 15.69
C SER A 112 6.30 -8.81 14.78
N ALA A 113 5.86 -7.57 14.93
CA ALA A 113 6.39 -6.42 14.19
C ALA A 113 7.87 -6.17 14.48
N GLY A 114 8.31 -6.30 15.73
CA GLY A 114 9.70 -6.14 16.14
C GLY A 114 10.61 -7.19 15.51
N LYS A 115 10.13 -8.44 15.35
CA LYS A 115 10.85 -9.49 14.63
C LYS A 115 10.96 -9.21 13.13
N LEU A 116 9.91 -8.68 12.51
CA LEU A 116 9.91 -8.33 11.08
C LEU A 116 10.87 -7.18 10.77
N ILE A 117 10.84 -6.11 11.57
CA ILE A 117 11.66 -4.91 11.36
C ILE A 117 13.10 -5.11 11.86
N GLY A 118 13.33 -6.03 12.80
CA GLY A 118 14.61 -6.21 13.48
C GLY A 118 14.90 -5.13 14.54
N ARG A 119 13.87 -4.36 14.96
CA ARG A 119 13.97 -3.30 15.97
C ARG A 119 13.25 -3.68 17.26
N LYS A 120 13.84 -3.34 18.41
CA LYS A 120 13.15 -3.42 19.71
C LYS A 120 12.15 -2.26 19.83
N LEU A 121 10.87 -2.58 19.74
CA LEU A 121 9.76 -1.64 19.97
C LEU A 121 9.33 -1.75 21.44
N ARG A 122 9.25 -0.61 22.14
CA ARG A 122 8.85 -0.56 23.55
C ARG A 122 7.79 0.50 23.73
N ILE A 123 6.60 0.07 24.16
CA ILE A 123 5.45 0.91 24.47
C ILE A 123 5.00 0.52 25.88
N SER A 124 4.65 1.51 26.71
CA SER A 124 4.17 1.22 28.06
C SER A 124 2.75 0.63 28.01
N ASP A 125 2.48 -0.33 28.90
CA ASP A 125 1.15 -0.96 28.99
C ASP A 125 0.05 0.07 29.26
N GLU A 126 0.34 1.08 30.07
CA GLU A 126 -0.58 2.19 30.35
C GLU A 126 -0.93 2.97 29.07
N ALA A 127 0.06 3.21 28.19
CA ALA A 127 -0.19 3.90 26.93
C ALA A 127 -1.08 3.07 25.99
N ILE A 128 -0.89 1.75 25.97
CA ILE A 128 -1.71 0.82 25.18
C ILE A 128 -3.16 0.85 25.69
N LEU A 129 -3.37 0.68 27.00
CA LEU A 129 -4.71 0.68 27.61
C LEU A 129 -5.42 2.02 27.43
N ARG A 130 -4.70 3.13 27.63
CA ARG A 130 -5.23 4.47 27.42
C ARG A 130 -5.66 4.69 25.98
N HIS A 131 -4.89 4.20 25.01
CA HIS A 131 -5.27 4.28 23.59
C HIS A 131 -6.49 3.40 23.30
N TYR A 132 -6.51 2.16 23.77
CA TYR A 132 -7.62 1.24 23.56
C TYR A 132 -8.96 1.82 24.07
N ARG A 133 -8.98 2.38 25.29
CA ARG A 133 -10.20 2.95 25.89
C ARG A 133 -10.67 4.24 25.23
N ASN A 134 -9.75 5.14 24.92
CA ASN A 134 -10.10 6.49 24.43
C ASN A 134 -10.21 6.56 22.90
N ARG A 135 -9.47 5.69 22.20
CA ARG A 135 -9.23 5.75 20.75
C ARG A 135 -9.08 4.36 20.12
N GLY A 136 -9.78 3.34 20.64
CA GLY A 136 -9.61 1.95 20.19
C GLY A 136 -9.90 1.71 18.69
N ILE A 137 -10.73 2.54 18.06
CA ILE A 137 -10.99 2.46 16.61
C ILE A 137 -9.88 3.08 15.76
N MET A 138 -9.02 3.91 16.35
CA MET A 138 -7.90 4.51 15.65
C MET A 138 -6.69 3.57 15.75
N PRO A 139 -5.88 3.45 14.69
CA PRO A 139 -4.66 2.66 14.76
C PRO A 139 -3.71 3.16 15.85
N LEU A 140 -3.15 2.22 16.62
CA LEU A 140 -2.12 2.49 17.62
C LEU A 140 -0.75 2.49 16.94
N GLU A 141 -0.11 3.66 16.80
CA GLU A 141 1.24 3.75 16.24
C GLU A 141 2.28 3.07 17.14
N ILE A 142 3.08 2.17 16.56
CA ILE A 142 4.13 1.43 17.28
C ILE A 142 5.55 1.75 16.81
N ALA A 143 5.71 2.17 15.56
CA ALA A 143 6.98 2.60 15.00
C ALA A 143 6.74 3.74 14.01
N GLN A 144 7.61 4.76 14.07
CA GLN A 144 7.54 5.91 13.18
C GLN A 144 8.74 5.91 12.23
N ASN A 145 8.53 6.46 11.03
CA ASN A 145 9.56 6.65 10.01
C ASN A 145 10.32 5.37 9.64
N LEU A 146 9.60 4.38 9.11
CA LEU A 146 10.22 3.18 8.55
C LEU A 146 11.19 3.54 7.42
N SER A 147 12.35 2.90 7.42
CA SER A 147 13.26 2.89 6.29
C SER A 147 12.66 2.11 5.12
N GLN A 148 13.18 2.35 3.92
CA GLN A 148 12.70 1.68 2.71
C GLN A 148 12.77 0.15 2.81
N SER A 149 13.87 -0.38 3.38
CA SER A 149 14.06 -1.82 3.58
C SER A 149 13.08 -2.40 4.60
N GLU A 150 12.80 -1.68 5.70
CA GLU A 150 11.82 -2.12 6.70
C GLU A 150 10.40 -2.10 6.12
N TYR A 151 10.08 -1.09 5.31
CA TYR A 151 8.79 -0.99 4.64
C TYR A 151 8.55 -2.17 3.70
N GLU A 152 9.54 -2.52 2.87
CA GLU A 152 9.43 -3.64 1.93
C GLU A 152 9.26 -4.98 2.67
N GLN A 153 9.97 -5.18 3.78
CA GLN A 153 9.81 -6.38 4.60
C GLN A 153 8.42 -6.49 5.22
N VAL A 154 7.88 -5.37 5.70
CA VAL A 154 6.56 -5.35 6.36
C VAL A 154 5.45 -5.51 5.34
N LYS A 155 5.51 -4.81 4.19
CA LYS A 155 4.45 -4.77 3.17
C LYS A 155 3.96 -6.15 2.74
N ASP A 156 4.87 -7.09 2.54
CA ASP A 156 4.53 -8.43 2.04
C ASP A 156 4.29 -9.45 3.17
N ASN A 157 4.66 -9.14 4.41
CA ASN A 157 4.59 -10.04 5.57
C ASN A 157 3.63 -9.55 6.66
N LEU A 158 2.75 -8.59 6.38
CA LEU A 158 1.73 -8.17 7.33
C LEU A 158 0.77 -9.34 7.61
N PRO A 159 0.50 -9.65 8.89
CA PRO A 159 -0.56 -10.60 9.22
C PRO A 159 -1.88 -10.07 8.68
N ALA A 160 -2.70 -10.95 8.09
CA ALA A 160 -4.02 -10.57 7.59
C ALA A 160 -4.82 -9.86 8.70
N GLY A 161 -5.43 -8.73 8.36
CA GLY A 161 -6.25 -7.96 9.29
C GLY A 161 -7.44 -8.81 9.72
N THR A 162 -7.50 -9.12 11.02
CA THR A 162 -8.66 -9.68 11.71
C THR A 162 -9.50 -8.56 12.27
#